data_AF-A0A967P751-F1
#
_entry.id   AF-A0A967P751-F1
#
_cell.length_a   1.000
_cell.length_b   1.000
_cell.length_c   1.000
_cell.angle_alpha   90.00
_cell.angle_beta   90.00
_cell.angle_gamma   90.00
#
_symmetry.space_group_name_H-M   'P 1'
#
loop_
_entity.id
_entity.type
_entity.pdbx_description
1 polymer ?
#
loop_
_entity_poly.entity_id
_entity_poly.type
_entity_poly.pdbx_seq_one_letter_code
_entity_poly.pdbx_strand_id
1 'polypeptide(L)'
;AHGGGGKLMNNIIEKMFLPAFDNEILNTRHDGAVVNFTDSKIAFTTDSYVVSPLFFPGGDIGKLAVNGTVNDLAMCGARPLYISIGLIIEEGFPTETLWRVINSLKK
;
A
#
# COMPACT_ATOMS: atom_id res chain seq x y z
N ALA A 1 4.77 -18.61 5.90
CA ALA A 1 4.22 -17.34 6.40
C ALA A 1 3.23 -16.79 5.38
N HIS A 2 2.16 -16.11 5.83
CA HIS A 2 1.05 -15.70 4.97
C HIS A 2 1.20 -14.29 4.35
N GLY A 3 2.15 -13.47 4.81
CA GLY A 3 2.37 -12.10 4.31
C GLY A 3 3.55 -11.93 3.34
N GLY A 4 4.10 -13.03 2.81
CA GLY A 4 5.31 -12.99 1.97
C GLY A 4 5.08 -12.85 0.47
N GLY A 5 3.88 -12.47 0.02
CA GLY A 5 3.57 -12.33 -1.42
C GLY A 5 3.44 -13.63 -2.21
N GLY A 6 3.60 -14.80 -1.58
CA GLY A 6 3.66 -16.10 -2.25
C GLY A 6 2.37 -16.91 -2.24
N LYS A 7 2.46 -18.20 -2.62
CA LYS A 7 1.30 -19.13 -2.74
C LYS A 7 0.40 -19.18 -1.49
N LEU A 8 0.98 -19.08 -0.30
CA LEU A 8 0.24 -19.10 0.97
C LEU A 8 -0.62 -17.84 1.19
N MET A 9 -0.20 -16.70 0.66
CA MET A 9 -0.98 -15.45 0.68
C MET A 9 -2.16 -15.56 -0.29
N ASN A 10 -1.87 -15.98 -1.53
CA ASN A 10 -2.90 -16.18 -2.56
C ASN A 10 -3.98 -17.16 -2.10
N ASN A 11 -3.60 -18.25 -1.44
CA ASN A 11 -4.57 -19.20 -0.88
C ASN A 11 -5.53 -18.56 0.14
N ILE A 12 -5.05 -17.64 0.98
CA ILE A 12 -5.92 -16.94 1.94
C ILE A 12 -6.84 -15.97 1.20
N ILE A 13 -6.29 -15.21 0.24
CA ILE A 13 -7.08 -14.29 -0.57
C ILE A 13 -8.22 -15.04 -1.27
N GLU A 14 -7.89 -16.14 -1.95
CA GLU A 14 -8.88 -16.91 -2.71
C GLU A 14 -9.91 -17.64 -1.85
N LYS A 15 -9.50 -18.16 -0.70
CA LYS A 15 -10.39 -18.99 0.13
C LYS A 15 -11.17 -18.22 1.18
N MET A 16 -10.70 -17.04 1.59
CA MET A 16 -11.30 -16.27 2.69
C MET A 16 -11.80 -14.91 2.23
N PHE A 17 -10.95 -14.10 1.60
CA PHE A 17 -11.30 -12.71 1.29
C PHE A 17 -12.20 -12.58 0.06
N LEU A 18 -11.88 -13.25 -1.06
CA LEU A 18 -12.70 -13.17 -2.27
C LEU A 18 -14.14 -13.66 -2.04
N PRO A 19 -14.40 -14.81 -1.39
CA PRO A 19 -15.77 -15.26 -1.17
C PRO A 19 -16.56 -14.38 -0.19
N ALA A 20 -15.86 -13.76 0.79
CA ALA A 20 -16.52 -12.90 1.79
C ALA A 20 -16.89 -11.52 1.24
N PHE A 21 -16.15 -11.02 0.26
CA PHE A 21 -16.29 -9.66 -0.29
C PHE A 21 -16.52 -9.65 -1.82
N ASP A 22 -17.11 -10.73 -2.35
CA ASP A 22 -17.25 -10.95 -3.79
C ASP A 22 -17.92 -9.78 -4.51
N ASN A 23 -17.26 -9.27 -5.54
CA ASN A 23 -17.77 -8.25 -6.45
C ASN A 23 -16.89 -8.15 -7.70
N GLU A 24 -17.44 -7.59 -8.78
CA GLU A 24 -16.75 -7.47 -10.09
C GLU A 24 -15.41 -6.72 -10.02
N ILE A 25 -15.33 -5.68 -9.20
CA ILE A 25 -14.12 -4.86 -9.06
C ILE A 25 -12.99 -5.69 -8.43
N LEU A 26 -13.27 -6.36 -7.31
CA LEU A 26 -12.32 -7.19 -6.60
C LEU A 26 -11.88 -8.41 -7.45
N ASN A 27 -12.81 -8.99 -8.21
CA ASN A 27 -12.55 -10.13 -9.09
C ASN A 27 -11.61 -9.82 -10.26
N THR A 28 -11.35 -8.54 -10.55
CA THR A 28 -10.37 -8.16 -11.57
C THR A 28 -8.93 -8.40 -11.11
N ARG A 29 -8.68 -8.53 -9.80
CA ARG A 29 -7.38 -8.91 -9.20
C ARG A 29 -6.18 -8.06 -9.68
N HIS A 30 -6.38 -6.75 -9.81
CA HIS A 30 -5.32 -5.77 -10.08
C HIS A 30 -4.62 -5.29 -8.80
N ASP A 31 -3.54 -4.53 -8.95
CA ASP A 31 -2.79 -3.86 -7.85
C ASP A 31 -3.59 -2.73 -7.16
N GLY A 32 -4.84 -2.51 -7.58
CA GLY A 32 -5.77 -1.56 -7.00
C GLY A 32 -7.18 -1.75 -7.55
N ALA A 33 -8.15 -1.14 -6.89
CA ALA A 33 -9.54 -1.09 -7.33
C ALA A 33 -9.75 0.10 -8.28
N VAL A 34 -10.48 -0.13 -9.37
CA VAL A 34 -10.83 0.90 -10.33
C VAL A 34 -12.33 1.11 -10.30
N VAL A 35 -12.76 2.27 -9.82
CA VAL A 35 -14.16 2.61 -9.58
C VAL A 35 -14.60 3.68 -10.58
N ASN A 36 -15.70 3.41 -11.29
CA ASN A 36 -16.31 4.36 -12.22
C ASN A 36 -17.36 5.20 -11.48
N PHE A 37 -17.23 6.52 -11.56
CA PHE A 37 -18.22 7.50 -11.17
C PHE A 37 -18.84 8.12 -12.43
N THR A 38 -19.91 8.91 -12.28
CA THR A 38 -20.64 9.51 -13.41
C THR A 38 -19.72 10.30 -14.36
N ASP A 39 -18.79 11.09 -13.81
CA ASP A 39 -17.91 11.98 -14.60
C ASP A 39 -16.42 11.68 -14.42
N SER A 40 -16.06 10.59 -13.73
CA SER A 40 -14.66 10.28 -13.47
C SER A 40 -14.41 8.80 -13.22
N LYS A 41 -13.14 8.41 -13.30
CA LYS A 41 -12.67 7.06 -13.03
C LYS A 41 -11.53 7.17 -12.02
N ILE A 42 -11.68 6.51 -10.88
CA ILE A 42 -10.72 6.59 -9.78
C ILE A 42 -10.04 5.24 -9.60
N ALA A 43 -8.72 5.24 -9.59
CA ALA A 43 -7.95 4.11 -9.07
C ALA A 43 -7.69 4.33 -7.59
N PHE A 44 -7.87 3.28 -6.79
CA PHE A 44 -7.70 3.30 -5.35
C PHE A 44 -6.91 2.07 -4.94
N THR A 45 -5.84 2.27 -4.17
CA THR A 45 -5.02 1.20 -3.62
C THR A 45 -4.61 1.55 -2.20
N THR A 46 -4.20 0.53 -1.45
CA THR A 46 -3.68 0.67 -0.09
C THR A 46 -2.64 -0.40 0.14
N ASP A 47 -1.60 -0.05 0.89
CA ASP A 47 -0.58 -0.99 1.30
C ASP A 47 -0.06 -0.61 2.70
N SER A 48 0.49 -1.59 3.41
CA SER A 48 1.06 -1.41 4.74
C SER A 48 2.52 -1.81 4.75
N TYR A 49 3.37 -0.90 5.21
CA TYR A 49 4.82 -1.06 5.13
C TYR A 49 5.39 -1.40 6.50
N VAL A 50 6.03 -2.57 6.60
CA VAL A 50 6.58 -3.13 7.85
C VAL A 50 8.05 -3.53 7.72
N VAL A 51 8.78 -2.86 6.82
CA VAL A 51 10.19 -3.17 6.51
C VAL A 51 11.09 -2.99 7.74
N SER A 52 12.05 -3.91 7.88
CA SER A 52 13.10 -3.84 8.90
C SER A 52 14.46 -4.15 8.26
N PRO A 53 15.50 -3.32 8.46
CA PRO A 53 15.50 -2.07 9.24
C PRO A 53 14.69 -0.95 8.57
N LEU A 54 14.28 0.07 9.36
CA LEU A 54 13.52 1.23 8.84
C LEU A 54 14.32 2.06 7.82
N PHE A 55 15.65 2.03 7.89
CA PHE A 55 16.56 2.71 6.98
C PHE A 55 17.53 1.67 6.42
N PHE A 56 17.70 1.67 5.10
CA PHE A 56 18.49 0.66 4.39
C PHE A 56 19.23 1.30 3.20
N PRO A 57 20.25 0.63 2.64
CA PRO A 57 20.92 1.15 1.45
C PRO A 57 19.93 1.42 0.32
N GLY A 58 19.84 2.67 -0.13
CA GLY A 58 18.95 3.10 -1.22
C GLY A 58 17.58 3.64 -0.80
N GLY A 59 17.19 3.54 0.48
CA GLY A 59 15.89 4.06 0.92
C GLY A 59 15.59 3.93 2.41
N ASP A 60 14.34 4.20 2.74
CA ASP A 60 13.78 4.04 4.07
C ASP A 60 12.29 3.70 3.95
N ILE A 61 11.66 3.36 5.07
CA ILE A 61 10.24 3.00 5.13
C ILE A 61 9.32 4.09 4.56
N GLY A 62 9.65 5.37 4.72
CA GLY A 62 8.84 6.48 4.20
C GLY A 62 8.90 6.54 2.68
N LYS A 63 10.12 6.51 2.13
CA LYS A 63 10.31 6.44 0.67
C LYS A 63 9.70 5.18 0.07
N LEU A 64 9.81 4.05 0.75
CA LEU A 64 9.18 2.80 0.31
C LEU A 64 7.66 2.92 0.29
N ALA A 65 7.08 3.53 1.33
CA ALA A 65 5.63 3.69 1.45
C ALA A 65 5.03 4.54 0.32
N VAL A 66 5.65 5.68 0.01
CA VAL A 66 5.20 6.54 -1.09
C VAL A 66 5.38 5.83 -2.42
N ASN A 67 6.57 5.30 -2.71
CA ASN A 67 6.85 4.71 -4.03
C ASN A 67 6.02 3.45 -4.28
N GLY A 68 5.82 2.59 -3.28
CA GLY A 68 4.98 1.40 -3.42
C GLY A 68 3.55 1.77 -3.82
N THR A 69 2.92 2.65 -3.04
CA THR A 69 1.54 3.08 -3.29
C THR A 69 1.40 3.83 -4.63
N VAL A 70 2.37 4.68 -4.98
CA VAL A 70 2.41 5.38 -6.27
C VAL A 70 2.55 4.38 -7.44
N ASN A 71 3.40 3.37 -7.30
CA ASN A 71 3.60 2.35 -8.31
C ASN A 71 2.32 1.54 -8.53
N ASP A 72 1.62 1.13 -7.47
CA ASP A 72 0.36 0.40 -7.58
C ASP A 72 -0.71 1.20 -8.34
N LEU A 73 -0.82 2.51 -8.07
CA LEU A 73 -1.69 3.40 -8.83
C LEU A 73 -1.25 3.53 -10.30
N ALA A 74 0.05 3.63 -10.55
CA ALA A 74 0.60 3.71 -11.91
C ALA A 74 0.35 2.41 -12.70
N MET A 75 0.44 1.25 -12.05
CA MET A 75 0.14 -0.06 -12.63
C MET A 75 -1.35 -0.22 -12.97
N CYS A 76 -2.23 0.48 -12.27
CA CYS A 76 -3.65 0.63 -12.64
C CYS A 76 -3.88 1.59 -13.82
N GLY A 77 -2.81 2.18 -14.40
CA GLY A 77 -2.90 3.17 -15.47
C GLY A 77 -3.38 4.55 -15.02
N ALA A 78 -3.39 4.81 -13.72
CA ALA A 78 -3.86 6.08 -13.16
C ALA A 78 -2.72 7.08 -12.99
N ARG A 79 -3.09 8.37 -12.99
CA ARG A 79 -2.21 9.44 -12.51
C ARG A 79 -2.46 9.62 -11.00
N PRO A 80 -1.48 9.38 -10.12
CA PRO A 80 -1.63 9.64 -8.69
C PRO A 80 -1.94 11.12 -8.42
N LEU A 81 -2.95 11.39 -7.59
CA LEU A 81 -3.35 12.75 -7.21
C LEU A 81 -3.20 13.02 -5.72
N TYR A 82 -3.51 12.03 -4.88
CA TYR A 82 -3.52 12.14 -3.43
C TYR A 82 -3.03 10.84 -2.79
N ILE A 83 -2.48 10.97 -1.58
CA ILE A 83 -2.06 9.85 -0.73
C ILE A 83 -2.55 10.14 0.70
N SER A 84 -3.17 9.16 1.34
CA SER A 84 -3.42 9.17 2.79
C SER A 84 -2.31 8.42 3.52
N ILE A 85 -1.93 8.87 4.72
CA ILE A 85 -0.90 8.23 5.53
C ILE A 85 -1.50 7.85 6.89
N GLY A 86 -1.47 6.57 7.22
CA GLY A 86 -1.73 6.05 8.57
C GLY A 86 -0.44 5.53 9.19
N LEU A 87 -0.11 5.99 10.40
CA LEU A 87 1.09 5.58 11.13
C LEU A 87 0.70 4.83 12.40
N ILE A 88 1.30 3.65 12.61
CA ILE A 88 1.26 2.92 13.88
C ILE A 88 2.64 3.09 14.52
N ILE A 89 2.69 3.79 15.66
CA ILE A 89 3.94 4.18 16.32
C ILE A 89 3.99 3.50 17.69
N GLU A 90 5.09 2.78 17.94
CA GLU A 90 5.35 2.15 19.23
C GLU A 90 5.61 3.19 20.31
N GLU A 91 5.15 2.93 21.53
CA GLU A 91 5.47 3.77 22.68
C GLU A 91 6.99 3.83 22.90
N GLY A 92 7.53 5.03 23.13
CA GLY A 92 8.97 5.24 23.27
C GLY A 92 9.75 5.32 21.95
N PHE A 93 9.07 5.30 20.80
CA PHE A 93 9.75 5.46 19.50
C PHE A 93 10.49 6.81 19.40
N PRO A 94 11.78 6.83 19.03
CA PRO A 94 12.56 8.07 19.04
C PRO A 94 12.00 9.12 18.09
N THR A 95 11.70 10.32 18.61
CA THR A 95 11.12 11.41 17.82
C THR A 95 12.01 11.86 16.66
N GLU A 96 13.34 11.81 16.83
CA GLU A 96 14.29 12.12 15.76
C GLU A 96 14.18 11.11 14.60
N THR A 97 14.04 9.82 14.91
CA THR A 97 13.80 8.78 13.92
C THR A 97 12.49 9.00 13.19
N LEU A 98 11.41 9.35 13.93
CA LEU A 98 10.12 9.70 13.34
C LEU A 98 10.23 10.89 12.39
N TRP A 99 10.89 11.97 12.80
CA TRP A 99 11.12 13.14 11.95
C TRP A 99 11.83 12.79 10.64
N ARG A 100 12.82 11.90 10.69
CA ARG A 100 13.50 11.42 9.48
C ARG A 100 12.56 10.67 8.54
N VAL A 101 11.68 9.82 9.08
CA VAL A 101 10.66 9.11 8.27
C VAL A 101 9.66 10.10 7.66
N ILE A 102 9.12 11.04 8.46
CA ILE A 102 8.17 12.06 7.98
C ILE A 102 8.79 12.92 6.88
N ASN A 103 10.05 13.33 7.02
CA ASN A 103 10.75 14.09 6.00
C ASN A 103 11.01 13.29 4.71
N SER A 104 11.08 11.96 4.81
CA SER A 104 11.19 11.09 3.63
C SER A 104 9.86 10.92 2.91
N LEU A 105 8.75 10.81 3.64
CA LEU A 105 7.38 10.75 3.10
C LEU A 105 6.99 11.99 2.27
N LYS A 106 7.61 13.15 2.54
CA LYS A 106 7.33 14.40 1.81
C LYS A 106 7.92 14.43 0.40
N LYS A 107 8.90 13.59 0.10
CA LYS A 107 9.69 13.64 -1.14
C LYS A 107 9.09 12.79 -2.24
#